data_AF-A0A5K0ZI34-F1
#
_entry.id   AF-A0A5K0ZI34-F1
#
_cell.length_a   1.000
_cell.length_b   1.000
_cell.length_c   1.000
_cell.angle_alpha   90.00
_cell.angle_beta   90.00
_cell.angle_gamma   90.00
#
_symmetry.space_group_name_H-M   'P 1'
#
loop_
_entity.id
_entity.type
_entity.pdbx_description
1 polymer ?
#
loop_
_entity_poly.entity_id
_entity_poly.type
_entity_poly.pdbx_seq_one_letter_code
_entity_poly.pdbx_strand_id
1 'polypeptide(L)' 'SPRLLSLQILGECIEGSTLHVEKKYWGGNEGQSIFRWYL' A
#
# COMPACT_ATOMS: atom_id res chain seq x y z
N SER A 1 17.76 0.60 -9.26
CA SER A 1 17.07 -0.30 -8.32
C SER A 1 15.72 0.30 -7.98
N PRO A 2 14.61 -0.45 -8.10
CA PRO A 2 13.29 0.05 -7.75
C PRO A 2 13.24 0.37 -6.24
N ARG A 3 12.58 1.48 -5.88
CA ARG A 3 12.41 1.92 -4.49
C ARG A 3 10.97 2.36 -4.25
N LEU A 4 10.42 1.99 -3.09
CA LEU A 4 9.17 2.55 -2.59
C LEU A 4 9.46 3.95 -2.06
N LEU A 5 8.76 4.95 -2.58
CA LEU A 5 8.91 6.34 -2.17
C LEU A 5 7.93 6.73 -1.07
N SER A 6 6.70 6.24 -1.17
CA SER A 6 5.64 6.53 -0.20
C SER A 6 4.63 5.40 -0.16
N LEU A 7 4.02 5.21 1.01
CA LEU A 7 2.91 4.30 1.24
C LEU A 7 1.92 5.00 2.17
N GLN A 8 0.64 4.94 1.83
CA GLN A 8 -0.43 5.51 2.63
C GLN A 8 -1.61 4.54 2.68
N ILE A 9 -2.17 4.38 3.88
CA ILE A 9 -3.43 3.67 4.08
C ILE A 9 -4.55 4.72 4.03
N LEU A 10 -5.57 4.44 3.23
CA LEU A 10 -6.74 5.28 3.05
C LEU A 10 -7.98 4.54 3.53
N GLY A 11 -8.96 5.29 4.02
CA GLY A 11 -10.21 4.76 4.58
C GLY A 11 -10.29 4.93 6.09
N GLU A 12 -11.46 4.63 6.64
CA GLU A 12 -11.73 4.73 8.07
C GLU A 12 -11.44 3.40 8.76
N CYS A 13 -10.76 3.44 9.91
CA CYS A 13 -10.47 2.27 10.73
C CYS A 13 -11.70 1.83 11.55
N ILE A 14 -12.80 1.57 10.85
CA ILE A 14 -14.09 1.17 11.42
C ILE A 14 -14.48 -0.18 10.81
N GLU A 15 -15.09 -1.05 11.63
CA GLU A 15 -15.56 -2.35 11.17
C GLU A 15 -16.55 -2.20 10.00
N GLY A 16 -16.35 -3.01 8.96
CA GLY A 16 -17.16 -2.95 7.73
C GLY A 16 -16.65 -1.95 6.68
N SER A 17 -15.68 -1.08 7.02
CA SER A 17 -15.07 -0.16 6.06
C SER A 17 -13.97 -0.84 5.24
N THR A 18 -13.82 -0.42 3.98
CA THR A 18 -12.72 -0.90 3.12
C THR A 18 -11.50 0.00 3.28
N LEU A 19 -10.34 -0.61 3.57
CA LEU A 19 -9.06 0.09 3.57
C LEU A 19 -8.36 -0.11 2.22
N HIS A 20 -7.85 0.99 1.67
CA HIS A 20 -7.05 0.99 0.46
C HIS A 20 -5.60 1.34 0.78
N VAL A 21 -4.65 0.79 0.02
CA VAL A 21 -3.24 1.17 0.13
C VAL A 21 -2.79 1.83 -1.16
N GLU A 22 -2.44 3.12 -1.05
CA GLU A 22 -1.76 3.84 -2.11
C GLU A 22 -0.26 3.80 -1.91
N LYS A 23 0.46 3.77 -3.02
CA LYS A 23 1.91 3.63 -3.03
C LYS A 23 2.53 4.23 -4.27
N LYS A 24 3.72 4.79 -4.10
CA LYS A 24 4.49 5.39 -5.19
C LYS A 24 5.84 4.71 -5.29
N TYR A 25 6.20 4.26 -6.48
CA TYR A 25 7.49 3.66 -6.77
C TYR A 25 8.31 4.52 -7.71
N TRP A 26 9.64 4.37 -7.63
CA TRP A 26 10.58 4.95 -8.58
C TRP A 26 11.56 3.88 -9.07
N GLY A 27 11.97 4.02 -10.34
CA GLY A 27 13.04 3.21 -10.91
C GLY A 27 12.60 1.85 -11.47
N GLY A 28 11.33 1.70 -11.86
CA GLY A 28 10.83 0.51 -12.56
C GLY A 28 9.30 0.39 -12.53
N ASN A 29 8.78 -0.67 -13.16
CA ASN A 29 7.37 -1.08 -13.00
C ASN A 29 7.20 -1.81 -11.68
N GLU A 30 6.01 -1.65 -11.08
CA GLU A 30 5.67 -2.35 -9.86
C GLU A 30 5.64 -3.87 -10.10
N GLY A 31 6.44 -4.61 -9.31
CA GLY A 31 6.39 -6.07 -9.28
C GLY A 31 5.25 -6.59 -8.39
N GLN A 32 5.22 -7.90 -8.14
CA GLN A 32 4.27 -8.46 -7.18
C GLN A 32 4.48 -7.86 -5.79
N SER A 33 3.43 -7.25 -5.25
CA SER A 33 3.42 -6.69 -3.90
C SER A 33 2.63 -7.60 -2.97
N ILE A 34 3.21 -7.93 -1.81
CA ILE A 34 2.55 -8.74 -0.77
C ILE A 34 2.06 -7.80 0.32
N PHE A 35 0.76 -7.82 0.57
CA PHE A 35 0.15 -7.10 1.70
C PHE A 35 -0.14 -8.07 2.83
N ARG A 36 0.20 -7.67 4.06
CA ARG A 36 -0.12 -8.42 5.27
C ARG A 36 -0.69 -7.46 6.31
N TRP A 37 -1.93 -7.71 6.69
CA TRP A 37 -2.61 -6.98 7.76
C TRP A 37 -2.33 -7.65 9.09
N TYR A 38 -2.02 -6.84 10.11
CA TYR A 38 -1.83 -7.27 11.49
C TYR A 38 -2.87 -6.56 12.35
N LEU A 39 -3.35 -7.24 13.39
CA LEU A 39 -4.26 -6.67 14.40
C LEU A 39 -3.45 -6.07 15.54
#